data_AF-A0A0C4E062-F1
#
_entry.id   AF-A0A0C4E062-F1
#
_cell.length_a   1.000
_cell.length_b   1.000
_cell.length_c   1.000
_cell.angle_alpha   90.00
_cell.angle_beta   90.00
_cell.angle_gamma   90.00
#
_symmetry.space_group_name_H-M   'P 1'
#
loop_
_entity.id
_entity.type
_entity.pdbx_description
1 polymer ?
#
loop_
_entity_poly.entity_id
_entity_poly.type
_entity_poly.pdbx_seq_one_letter_code
_entity_poly.pdbx_strand_id
1 'polypeptide(L)'
;MFGQVVTGLAQPFVLAAPTRYSDLWFTNRGRVAVTALMSLANPLGAALGQLVIPFMVAAPADIPNMVLYVSILSSVCALPAFFIPAAPPTPAAPSGETPKADILESLRLLLVSPEFWMIFIPFSFYVGFFNSISSLLNQVMVPYGYSNDEAGIAGAVLILVGLVGAAVISPILDRTKAFILSIKVLVPLGALCYLVFIWMPETREGGGLAGPYLVLAVLGAASFSLMPVTVELLVEFTHPISPEVTSTLAWSGGQVLGACFIIISDALKAGPDGSPPFNMKRALIFQAVLVLVAAIPPLCLGSFGRQDKIRLRRVASDQVAMEARAGQGTA
;
A
#
# COMPACT_ATOMS: atom_id res chain seq x y z
N MET A 1 21.49 -8.45 11.81
CA MET A 1 21.08 -9.66 11.06
C MET A 1 19.96 -10.42 11.76
N PHE A 2 20.18 -11.08 12.91
CA PHE A 2 19.10 -11.84 13.58
C PHE A 2 17.83 -11.01 13.84
N GLY A 3 17.95 -9.83 14.44
CA GLY A 3 16.79 -8.96 14.69
C GLY A 3 16.01 -8.58 13.43
N GLN A 4 16.70 -8.30 12.33
CA GLN A 4 16.06 -7.98 11.03
C GLN A 4 15.29 -9.17 10.46
N VAL A 5 15.80 -10.40 10.63
CA VAL A 5 15.09 -11.62 10.23
C VAL A 5 13.81 -11.79 11.04
N VAL A 6 13.87 -11.59 12.35
CA VAL A 6 12.68 -11.66 13.22
C VAL A 6 11.65 -10.60 12.83
N THR A 7 12.07 -9.35 12.60
CA THR A 7 11.17 -8.28 12.15
C THR A 7 10.56 -8.59 10.78
N GLY A 8 11.35 -9.12 9.84
CA GLY A 8 10.86 -9.54 8.53
C GLY A 8 9.82 -10.67 8.61
N LEU A 9 10.02 -11.64 9.51
CA LEU A 9 9.04 -12.72 9.76
C LEU A 9 7.75 -12.21 10.40
N ALA A 10 7.80 -11.15 11.21
CA ALA A 10 6.62 -10.56 11.83
C ALA A 10 5.75 -9.78 10.81
N GLN A 11 6.35 -9.24 9.75
CA GLN A 11 5.71 -8.32 8.81
C GLN A 11 4.46 -8.91 8.11
N PRO A 12 4.45 -10.15 7.59
CA PRO A 12 3.26 -10.74 6.99
C PRO A 12 2.06 -10.80 7.94
N PHE A 13 2.29 -11.13 9.22
CA PHE A 13 1.22 -11.19 10.23
C PHE A 13 0.60 -9.81 10.47
N VAL A 14 1.43 -8.78 10.56
CA VAL A 14 0.97 -7.39 10.75
C VAL A 14 0.19 -6.89 9.52
N LEU A 15 0.62 -7.24 8.31
CA LEU A 15 -0.02 -6.79 7.06
C LEU A 15 -1.32 -7.55 6.75
N ALA A 16 -1.45 -8.80 7.19
CA ALA A 16 -2.66 -9.61 7.01
C ALA A 16 -3.78 -9.25 8.01
N ALA A 17 -3.40 -8.83 9.23
CA ALA A 17 -4.33 -8.58 10.33
C ALA A 17 -5.49 -7.62 10.00
N PRO A 18 -5.28 -6.46 9.32
CA PRO A 18 -6.37 -5.55 8.95
C PRO A 18 -7.49 -6.23 8.19
N THR A 19 -7.13 -6.98 7.14
CA THR A 19 -8.10 -7.65 6.26
C THR A 19 -8.84 -8.77 6.97
N ARG A 20 -8.18 -9.52 7.86
CA ARG A 20 -8.85 -10.57 8.64
C ARG A 20 -9.79 -9.97 9.69
N TYR A 21 -9.33 -8.94 10.37
CA TYR A 21 -10.10 -8.35 11.46
C TYR A 21 -11.37 -7.68 10.92
N SER A 22 -11.25 -6.92 9.83
CA SER A 22 -12.41 -6.29 9.19
C SER A 22 -13.38 -7.31 8.57
N ASP A 23 -12.86 -8.44 8.07
CA ASP A 23 -13.63 -9.58 7.56
C ASP A 23 -14.53 -10.21 8.64
N LEU A 24 -13.96 -10.46 9.83
CA LEU A 24 -14.64 -11.12 10.93
C LEU A 24 -15.61 -10.20 11.68
N TRP A 25 -15.20 -8.98 12.00
CA TRP A 25 -15.89 -8.11 12.97
C TRP A 25 -16.82 -7.09 12.34
N PHE A 26 -16.74 -6.84 11.02
CA PHE A 26 -17.51 -5.78 10.37
C PHE A 26 -18.33 -6.27 9.17
N THR A 27 -19.54 -5.73 9.08
CA THR A 27 -20.46 -5.91 7.94
C THR A 27 -19.95 -5.18 6.69
N ASN A 28 -20.57 -5.42 5.52
CA ASN A 28 -20.22 -4.70 4.28
C ASN A 28 -20.32 -3.17 4.35
N ARG A 29 -21.10 -2.63 5.31
CA ARG A 29 -21.08 -1.21 5.67
C ARG A 29 -19.97 -0.97 6.70
N GLY A 30 -18.87 -0.34 6.27
CA GLY A 30 -17.77 0.07 7.15
C GLY A 30 -16.53 -0.83 7.10
N ARG A 31 -16.59 -2.03 6.49
CA ARG A 31 -15.42 -2.92 6.36
C ARG A 31 -14.23 -2.23 5.70
N VAL A 32 -14.42 -1.58 4.55
CA VAL A 32 -13.33 -0.92 3.81
C VAL A 32 -12.74 0.23 4.63
N ALA A 33 -13.58 0.99 5.34
CA ALA A 33 -13.11 2.07 6.20
C ALA A 33 -12.24 1.55 7.36
N VAL A 34 -12.62 0.41 7.95
CA VAL A 34 -11.84 -0.24 9.02
C VAL A 34 -10.54 -0.85 8.49
N THR A 35 -10.60 -1.57 7.36
CA THR A 35 -9.41 -2.09 6.66
C THR A 35 -8.45 -0.92 6.36
N ALA A 36 -8.96 0.18 5.81
CA ALA A 36 -8.18 1.37 5.50
C ALA A 36 -7.53 1.96 6.77
N LEU A 37 -8.31 2.20 7.83
CA LEU A 37 -7.78 2.77 9.08
C LEU A 37 -6.64 1.92 9.66
N MET A 38 -6.81 0.59 9.70
CA MET A 38 -5.78 -0.32 10.21
C MET A 38 -4.59 -0.43 9.27
N SER A 39 -4.80 -0.51 7.95
CA SER A 39 -3.71 -0.55 6.96
C SER A 39 -2.90 0.73 6.92
N LEU A 40 -3.50 1.89 7.22
CA LEU A 40 -2.83 3.19 7.30
C LEU A 40 -1.95 3.34 8.56
N ALA A 41 -2.10 2.47 9.57
CA ALA A 41 -1.24 2.48 10.75
C ALA A 41 0.23 2.18 10.40
N ASN A 42 0.48 1.30 9.42
CA ASN A 42 1.83 0.98 8.96
C ASN A 42 2.56 2.20 8.35
N PRO A 43 2.02 2.86 7.31
CA PRO A 43 2.67 4.06 6.78
C PRO A 43 2.73 5.21 7.79
N LEU A 44 1.73 5.36 8.69
CA LEU A 44 1.82 6.34 9.78
C LEU A 44 3.02 6.07 10.69
N GLY A 45 3.23 4.81 11.10
CA GLY A 45 4.41 4.42 11.86
C GLY A 45 5.71 4.70 11.11
N ALA A 46 5.74 4.46 9.80
CA ALA A 46 6.90 4.78 8.95
C ALA A 46 7.18 6.28 8.89
N ALA A 47 6.15 7.14 8.72
CA ALA A 47 6.30 8.60 8.78
C ALA A 47 6.84 9.07 10.12
N LEU A 48 6.27 8.58 11.23
CA LEU A 48 6.75 8.92 12.56
C LEU A 48 8.20 8.47 12.75
N GLY A 49 8.58 7.30 12.26
CA GLY A 49 9.97 6.84 12.24
C GLY A 49 10.88 7.78 11.44
N GLN A 50 10.51 8.12 10.21
CA GLN A 50 11.30 9.02 9.35
C GLN A 50 11.44 10.43 9.93
N LEU A 51 10.43 10.93 10.66
CA LEU A 51 10.45 12.24 11.29
C LEU A 51 11.20 12.24 12.62
N VAL A 52 10.95 11.27 13.49
CA VAL A 52 11.43 11.29 14.88
C VAL A 52 12.85 10.73 15.01
N ILE A 53 13.20 9.66 14.28
CA ILE A 53 14.50 8.98 14.41
C ILE A 53 15.69 9.93 14.14
N PRO A 54 15.68 10.81 13.12
CA PRO A 54 16.78 11.74 12.89
C PRO A 54 17.04 12.70 14.07
N PHE A 55 16.01 13.06 14.85
CA PHE A 55 16.18 13.87 16.06
C PHE A 55 16.74 13.07 17.24
N MET A 56 16.63 11.74 17.21
CA MET A 56 17.11 10.85 18.26
C MET A 56 18.54 10.33 18.00
N VAL A 57 19.01 10.38 16.75
CA VAL A 57 20.30 9.79 16.35
C VAL A 57 21.17 10.88 15.73
N ALA A 58 22.03 11.50 16.54
CA ALA A 58 23.03 12.46 16.08
C ALA A 58 24.36 11.77 15.76
N ALA A 59 24.66 10.67 16.44
CA ALA A 59 25.86 9.86 16.25
C ALA A 59 25.53 8.35 16.20
N PRO A 60 26.40 7.52 15.61
CA PRO A 60 26.22 6.06 15.60
C PRO A 60 26.06 5.42 16.99
N ALA A 61 26.59 6.08 18.04
CA ALA A 61 26.45 5.65 19.43
C ALA A 61 25.01 5.78 19.98
N ASP A 62 24.16 6.58 19.34
CA ASP A 62 22.76 6.78 19.78
C ASP A 62 21.82 5.69 19.25
N ILE A 63 22.26 4.94 18.22
CA ILE A 63 21.47 3.89 17.56
C ILE A 63 20.94 2.83 18.57
N PRO A 64 21.73 2.28 19.51
CA PRO A 64 21.23 1.32 20.48
C PRO A 64 20.11 1.89 21.36
N ASN A 65 20.22 3.15 21.79
CA ASN A 65 19.20 3.81 22.60
C ASN A 65 17.91 4.03 21.79
N MET A 66 18.04 4.46 20.54
CA MET A 66 16.90 4.60 19.63
C MET A 66 16.16 3.27 19.42
N VAL A 67 16.89 2.17 19.19
CA VAL A 67 16.31 0.83 19.07
C VAL A 67 15.62 0.40 20.37
N LEU A 68 16.21 0.71 21.53
CA LEU A 68 15.62 0.41 22.83
C LEU A 68 14.29 1.15 23.01
N TYR A 69 14.23 2.46 22.73
CA TYR A 69 13.01 3.24 22.89
C TYR A 69 11.90 2.77 21.95
N VAL A 70 12.21 2.47 20.69
CA VAL A 70 11.24 1.93 19.74
C VAL A 70 10.75 0.54 20.15
N SER A 71 11.63 -0.31 20.70
CA SER A 71 11.23 -1.64 21.17
C SER A 71 10.34 -1.59 22.41
N ILE A 72 10.60 -0.68 23.37
CA ILE A 72 9.72 -0.43 24.52
C ILE A 72 8.34 0.03 24.04
N LEU A 73 8.28 1.05 23.18
CA LEU A 73 7.02 1.58 22.67
C LEU A 73 6.21 0.50 21.94
N SER A 74 6.86 -0.24 21.04
CA SER A 74 6.23 -1.32 20.28
C SER A 74 5.70 -2.43 21.19
N SER A 75 6.44 -2.77 22.25
CA SER A 75 6.02 -3.78 23.22
C SER A 75 4.78 -3.35 24.00
N VAL A 76 4.74 -2.10 24.46
CA VAL A 76 3.58 -1.53 25.17
C VAL A 76 2.35 -1.50 24.24
N CYS A 77 2.51 -1.07 23.00
CA CYS A 77 1.42 -1.06 22.01
C CYS A 77 0.93 -2.46 21.62
N ALA A 78 1.73 -3.52 21.82
CA ALA A 78 1.33 -4.89 21.55
C ALA A 78 0.53 -5.54 22.70
N LEU A 79 0.62 -5.02 23.94
CA LEU A 79 -0.06 -5.59 25.11
C LEU A 79 -1.59 -5.77 24.93
N PRO A 80 -2.34 -4.82 24.33
CA PRO A 80 -3.77 -4.99 24.11
C PRO A 80 -4.14 -6.22 23.28
N ALA A 81 -3.24 -6.70 22.41
CA ALA A 81 -3.52 -7.85 21.54
C ALA A 81 -3.84 -9.13 22.32
N PHE A 82 -3.28 -9.30 23.53
CA PHE A 82 -3.56 -10.45 24.39
C PHE A 82 -4.99 -10.47 24.95
N PHE A 83 -5.68 -9.34 24.93
CA PHE A 83 -7.04 -9.19 25.46
C PHE A 83 -8.11 -9.18 24.37
N ILE A 84 -7.73 -9.21 23.08
CA ILE A 84 -8.67 -9.21 21.96
C ILE A 84 -9.19 -10.64 21.73
N PRO A 85 -10.51 -10.88 21.76
CA PRO A 85 -11.08 -12.20 21.48
C PRO A 85 -10.79 -12.68 20.05
N ALA A 86 -10.62 -13.99 19.86
CA ALA A 86 -10.29 -14.58 18.56
C ALA A 86 -11.40 -14.42 17.49
N ALA A 87 -12.66 -14.33 17.92
CA ALA A 87 -13.82 -14.13 17.04
C ALA A 87 -14.90 -13.32 17.77
N PRO A 88 -15.74 -12.57 17.04
CA PRO A 88 -16.89 -11.91 17.64
C PRO A 88 -17.88 -12.96 18.19
N PRO A 89 -18.64 -12.63 19.26
CA PRO A 89 -19.66 -13.54 19.81
C PRO A 89 -20.77 -13.91 18.82
N THR A 90 -21.01 -13.05 17.82
CA THR A 90 -21.95 -13.26 16.72
C THR A 90 -21.30 -12.91 15.38
N PRO A 91 -21.46 -13.73 14.31
CA PRO A 91 -20.89 -13.43 13.00
C PRO A 91 -21.41 -12.10 12.43
N ALA A 92 -20.50 -11.21 12.04
CA ALA A 92 -20.86 -9.89 11.53
C ALA A 92 -21.40 -9.90 10.09
N ALA A 93 -21.06 -10.92 9.27
CA ALA A 93 -21.54 -11.04 7.90
C ALA A 93 -21.67 -12.50 7.44
N PRO A 94 -22.62 -12.84 6.53
CA PRO A 94 -22.76 -14.18 5.95
C PRO A 94 -21.51 -14.69 5.23
N SER A 95 -20.73 -13.81 4.59
CA SER A 95 -19.43 -14.18 4.00
C SER A 95 -18.37 -14.62 5.02
N GLY A 96 -18.57 -14.37 6.33
CA GLY A 96 -17.76 -14.95 7.39
C GLY A 96 -18.10 -16.42 7.70
N GLU A 97 -19.28 -16.89 7.27
CA GLU A 97 -19.77 -18.26 7.48
C GLU A 97 -19.49 -19.19 6.28
N THR A 98 -19.09 -18.65 5.12
CA THR A 98 -18.74 -19.47 3.94
C THR A 98 -17.44 -20.25 4.19
N PRO A 99 -17.42 -21.58 3.94
CA PRO A 99 -16.20 -22.38 4.07
C PRO A 99 -15.12 -21.83 3.14
N LYS A 100 -14.00 -21.39 3.74
CA LYS A 100 -12.85 -20.88 2.97
C LYS A 100 -12.13 -22.08 2.33
N ALA A 101 -11.76 -21.94 1.06
CA ALA A 101 -10.98 -22.96 0.35
C ALA A 101 -9.67 -23.25 1.08
N ASP A 102 -9.19 -24.50 0.99
CA ASP A 102 -7.92 -24.90 1.60
C ASP A 102 -6.75 -24.10 0.98
N ILE A 103 -5.64 -23.93 1.70
CA ILE A 103 -4.55 -23.01 1.29
C ILE A 103 -3.93 -23.44 -0.04
N LEU A 104 -3.67 -24.74 -0.23
CA LEU A 104 -3.10 -25.24 -1.48
C LEU A 104 -4.05 -25.09 -2.67
N GLU A 105 -5.34 -25.33 -2.44
CA GLU A 105 -6.37 -25.17 -3.47
C GLU A 105 -6.55 -23.69 -3.83
N SER A 106 -6.55 -22.82 -2.81
CA SER A 106 -6.54 -21.37 -2.95
C SER A 106 -5.36 -20.89 -3.81
N LEU A 107 -4.14 -21.34 -3.53
CA LEU A 107 -2.97 -20.97 -4.33
C LEU A 107 -3.10 -21.40 -5.79
N ARG A 108 -3.59 -22.61 -6.06
CA ARG A 108 -3.82 -23.07 -7.44
C ARG A 108 -4.87 -22.22 -8.15
N LEU A 109 -5.98 -21.89 -7.48
CA LEU A 109 -7.05 -21.05 -8.03
C LEU A 109 -6.56 -19.62 -8.33
N LEU A 110 -5.71 -19.05 -7.46
CA LEU A 110 -5.10 -17.74 -7.68
C LEU A 110 -4.19 -17.72 -8.92
N LEU A 111 -3.32 -18.73 -9.05
CA LEU A 111 -2.36 -18.80 -10.16
C LEU A 111 -3.04 -18.90 -11.53
N VAL A 112 -4.23 -19.50 -11.60
CA VAL A 112 -4.98 -19.70 -12.86
C VAL A 112 -5.90 -18.51 -13.17
N SER A 113 -6.20 -17.63 -12.20
CA SER A 113 -7.12 -16.50 -12.38
C SER A 113 -6.43 -15.32 -13.09
N PRO A 114 -6.77 -14.99 -14.35
CA PRO A 114 -6.17 -13.85 -15.03
C PRO A 114 -6.57 -12.51 -14.39
N GLU A 115 -7.78 -12.40 -13.81
CA GLU A 115 -8.22 -11.21 -13.09
C GLU A 115 -7.37 -10.93 -11.85
N PHE A 116 -6.91 -11.98 -11.17
CA PHE A 116 -5.97 -11.85 -10.05
C PHE A 116 -4.67 -11.21 -10.53
N TRP A 117 -4.04 -11.74 -11.59
CA TRP A 117 -2.78 -11.20 -12.13
C TRP A 117 -2.90 -9.78 -12.67
N MET A 118 -4.05 -9.42 -13.25
CA MET A 118 -4.33 -8.06 -13.75
C MET A 118 -4.34 -7.00 -12.65
N ILE A 119 -4.54 -7.37 -11.38
CA ILE A 119 -4.48 -6.46 -10.24
C ILE A 119 -3.20 -6.68 -9.42
N PHE A 120 -2.84 -7.94 -9.18
CA PHE A 120 -1.70 -8.33 -8.36
C PHE A 120 -0.37 -7.76 -8.89
N ILE A 121 -0.14 -7.82 -10.21
CA ILE A 121 1.11 -7.31 -10.80
C ILE A 121 1.19 -5.79 -10.64
N PRO A 122 0.19 -4.99 -11.08
CA PRO A 122 0.19 -3.55 -10.82
C PRO A 122 0.30 -3.20 -9.35
N PHE A 123 -0.45 -3.87 -8.47
CA PHE A 123 -0.37 -3.64 -7.02
C PHE A 123 1.06 -3.82 -6.51
N SER A 124 1.70 -4.94 -6.87
CA SER A 124 3.07 -5.24 -6.45
C SER A 124 4.08 -4.22 -7.00
N PHE A 125 3.90 -3.78 -8.25
CA PHE A 125 4.75 -2.75 -8.86
C PHE A 125 4.61 -1.41 -8.13
N TYR A 126 3.37 -0.95 -7.90
CA TYR A 126 3.11 0.34 -7.25
C TYR A 126 3.59 0.34 -5.79
N VAL A 127 3.34 -0.73 -5.03
CA VAL A 127 3.89 -0.87 -3.65
C VAL A 127 5.41 -0.89 -3.67
N GLY A 128 6.01 -1.66 -4.59
CA GLY A 128 7.46 -1.76 -4.70
C GLY A 128 8.12 -0.42 -5.03
N PHE A 129 7.57 0.32 -6.01
CA PHE A 129 8.10 1.63 -6.37
C PHE A 129 7.86 2.68 -5.29
N PHE A 130 6.72 2.63 -4.60
CA PHE A 130 6.46 3.51 -3.46
C PHE A 130 7.51 3.30 -2.35
N ASN A 131 7.81 2.03 -2.03
CA ASN A 131 8.88 1.71 -1.08
C ASN A 131 10.24 2.19 -1.57
N SER A 132 10.52 2.05 -2.87
CA SER A 132 11.79 2.47 -3.48
C SER A 132 11.98 3.99 -3.41
N ILE A 133 11.01 4.78 -3.89
CA ILE A 133 11.13 6.24 -3.89
C ILE A 133 11.14 6.82 -2.47
N SER A 134 10.33 6.27 -1.55
CA SER A 134 10.33 6.70 -0.14
C SER A 134 11.68 6.43 0.55
N SER A 135 12.31 5.29 0.24
CA SER A 135 13.60 4.91 0.83
C SER A 135 14.78 5.68 0.25
N LEU A 136 14.73 6.01 -1.04
CA LEU A 136 15.84 6.61 -1.78
C LEU A 136 15.70 8.14 -1.94
N LEU A 137 14.68 8.76 -1.31
CA LEU A 137 14.36 10.16 -1.54
C LEU A 137 15.52 11.12 -1.24
N ASN A 138 16.25 10.87 -0.14
CA ASN A 138 17.48 11.60 0.19
C ASN A 138 18.53 11.49 -0.92
N GLN A 139 18.75 10.28 -1.43
CA GLN A 139 19.74 10.03 -2.48
C GLN A 139 19.31 10.62 -3.82
N VAL A 140 18.00 10.77 -4.05
CA VAL A 140 17.44 11.44 -5.23
C VAL A 140 17.61 12.95 -5.14
N MET A 141 17.33 13.56 -3.99
CA MET A 141 17.26 15.01 -3.85
C MET A 141 18.62 15.65 -3.52
N VAL A 142 19.38 15.12 -2.56
CA VAL A 142 20.63 15.75 -2.09
C VAL A 142 21.64 16.06 -3.21
N PRO A 143 21.86 15.21 -4.23
CA PRO A 143 22.76 15.53 -5.34
C PRO A 143 22.38 16.81 -6.13
N TYR A 144 21.13 17.22 -6.11
CA TYR A 144 20.64 18.44 -6.76
C TYR A 144 20.69 19.68 -5.85
N GLY A 145 21.33 19.59 -4.68
CA GLY A 145 21.54 20.73 -3.78
C GLY A 145 20.42 20.95 -2.75
N TYR A 146 19.59 19.93 -2.49
CA TYR A 146 18.67 19.94 -1.35
C TYR A 146 19.39 19.51 -0.08
N SER A 147 18.98 20.05 1.07
CA SER A 147 19.48 19.59 2.36
C SER A 147 18.87 18.22 2.74
N ASN A 148 19.53 17.51 3.66
CA ASN A 148 18.95 16.27 4.22
C ASN A 148 17.60 16.52 4.91
N ASP A 149 17.44 17.68 5.55
CA ASP A 149 16.19 18.07 6.20
C ASP A 149 15.09 18.30 5.17
N GLU A 150 15.38 18.98 4.06
CA GLU A 150 14.43 19.22 2.97
C GLU A 150 13.97 17.91 2.32
N ALA A 151 14.89 16.96 2.11
CA ALA A 151 14.56 15.65 1.58
C ALA A 151 13.78 14.79 2.59
N GLY A 152 14.10 14.88 3.88
CA GLY A 152 13.34 14.25 4.96
C GLY A 152 11.90 14.78 5.02
N ILE A 153 11.72 16.10 4.96
CA ILE A 153 10.41 16.75 4.91
C ILE A 153 9.64 16.31 3.65
N ALA A 154 10.30 16.17 2.50
CA ALA A 154 9.66 15.67 1.28
C ALA A 154 9.05 14.27 1.49
N GLY A 155 9.76 13.39 2.20
CA GLY A 155 9.27 12.05 2.57
C GLY A 155 8.11 12.11 3.55
N ALA A 156 8.19 13.02 4.53
CA ALA A 156 7.08 13.26 5.45
C ALA A 156 5.84 13.79 4.73
N VAL A 157 5.99 14.71 3.77
CA VAL A 157 4.89 15.23 2.94
C VAL A 157 4.24 14.11 2.12
N LEU A 158 5.06 13.27 1.48
CA LEU A 158 4.59 12.08 0.74
C LEU A 158 3.67 11.21 1.62
N ILE A 159 4.07 10.93 2.86
CA ILE A 159 3.31 10.05 3.74
C ILE A 159 2.12 10.76 4.38
N LEU A 160 2.31 11.93 4.99
CA LEU A 160 1.27 12.65 5.74
C LEU A 160 0.12 13.10 4.85
N VAL A 161 0.41 13.66 3.68
CA VAL A 161 -0.64 14.02 2.72
C VAL A 161 -1.32 12.76 2.18
N GLY A 162 -0.56 11.67 2.01
CA GLY A 162 -1.10 10.35 1.72
C GLY A 162 -2.16 9.90 2.73
N LEU A 163 -1.85 10.00 4.03
CA LEU A 163 -2.75 9.61 5.11
C LEU A 163 -4.02 10.46 5.12
N VAL A 164 -3.89 11.78 4.97
CA VAL A 164 -5.03 12.71 4.89
C VAL A 164 -5.89 12.39 3.66
N GLY A 165 -5.27 12.18 2.50
CA GLY A 165 -5.96 11.79 1.27
C GLY A 165 -6.75 10.50 1.45
N ALA A 166 -6.13 9.48 2.03
CA ALA A 166 -6.79 8.20 2.30
C ALA A 166 -7.92 8.32 3.33
N ALA A 167 -7.76 9.14 4.37
CA ALA A 167 -8.79 9.38 5.37
C ALA A 167 -10.04 10.05 4.80
N VAL A 168 -9.88 10.88 3.76
CA VAL A 168 -11.00 11.54 3.07
C VAL A 168 -11.59 10.64 1.97
N ILE A 169 -10.75 10.07 1.11
CA ILE A 169 -11.18 9.35 -0.09
C ILE A 169 -11.71 7.95 0.26
N SER A 170 -11.07 7.22 1.18
CA SER A 170 -11.45 5.82 1.46
C SER A 170 -12.88 5.66 1.98
N PRO A 171 -13.39 6.50 2.91
CA PRO A 171 -14.79 6.41 3.34
C PRO A 171 -15.80 6.73 2.23
N ILE A 172 -15.47 7.68 1.34
CA ILE A 172 -16.31 8.01 0.18
C ILE A 172 -16.40 6.81 -0.75
N LEU A 173 -15.28 6.13 -0.99
CA LEU A 173 -15.23 4.93 -1.83
C LEU A 173 -15.91 3.72 -1.18
N ASP A 174 -15.86 3.61 0.14
CA ASP A 174 -16.63 2.59 0.86
C ASP A 174 -18.14 2.79 0.70
N ARG A 175 -18.62 4.04 0.67
CA ARG A 175 -20.06 4.32 0.47
C ARG A 175 -20.51 4.21 -0.98
N THR A 176 -19.70 4.70 -1.91
CA THR A 176 -20.04 4.71 -3.34
C THR A 176 -19.76 3.39 -4.03
N LYS A 177 -18.90 2.53 -3.45
CA LYS A 177 -18.40 1.27 -4.02
C LYS A 177 -17.83 1.44 -5.44
N ALA A 178 -17.40 2.66 -5.80
CA ALA A 178 -16.90 3.02 -7.12
C ALA A 178 -15.44 2.59 -7.34
N PHE A 179 -15.06 1.38 -6.91
CA PHE A 179 -13.67 0.93 -6.84
C PHE A 179 -12.94 0.96 -8.19
N ILE A 180 -13.62 0.55 -9.27
CA ILE A 180 -13.03 0.55 -10.62
C ILE A 180 -12.79 1.96 -11.12
N LEU A 181 -13.72 2.89 -10.86
CA LEU A 181 -13.57 4.29 -11.24
C LEU A 181 -12.35 4.89 -10.52
N SER A 182 -12.21 4.63 -9.23
CA SER A 182 -11.07 5.09 -8.44
C SER A 182 -9.75 4.57 -8.97
N ILE A 183 -9.68 3.30 -9.35
CA ILE A 183 -8.49 2.73 -10.00
C ILE A 183 -8.20 3.45 -11.32
N LYS A 184 -9.21 3.65 -12.18
CA LYS A 184 -9.06 4.31 -13.48
C LYS A 184 -8.63 5.79 -13.38
N VAL A 185 -8.84 6.44 -12.24
CA VAL A 185 -8.43 7.83 -11.99
C VAL A 185 -7.11 7.91 -11.25
N LEU A 186 -6.97 7.18 -10.14
CA LEU A 186 -5.82 7.29 -9.24
C LEU A 186 -4.57 6.59 -9.77
N VAL A 187 -4.70 5.50 -10.54
CA VAL A 187 -3.56 4.79 -11.15
C VAL A 187 -2.83 5.68 -12.17
N PRO A 188 -3.52 6.30 -13.16
CA PRO A 188 -2.86 7.24 -14.07
C PRO A 188 -2.32 8.47 -13.36
N LEU A 189 -3.04 8.99 -12.34
CA LEU A 189 -2.56 10.13 -11.56
C LEU A 189 -1.23 9.81 -10.86
N GLY A 190 -1.14 8.65 -10.20
CA GLY A 190 0.11 8.19 -9.58
C GLY A 190 1.23 7.99 -10.61
N ALA A 191 0.93 7.38 -11.77
CA ALA A 191 1.90 7.19 -12.85
C ALA A 191 2.41 8.52 -13.41
N LEU A 192 1.52 9.50 -13.57
CA LEU A 192 1.88 10.85 -13.99
C LEU A 192 2.77 11.53 -12.96
N CYS A 193 2.53 11.34 -11.67
CA CYS A 193 3.43 11.85 -10.63
C CYS A 193 4.85 11.26 -10.77
N TYR A 194 4.99 9.94 -10.97
CA TYR A 194 6.32 9.34 -11.22
C TYR A 194 6.99 9.92 -12.47
N LEU A 195 6.22 10.12 -13.54
CA LEU A 195 6.73 10.73 -14.78
C LEU A 195 7.22 12.16 -14.52
N VAL A 196 6.39 13.02 -13.94
CA VAL A 196 6.72 14.43 -13.66
C VAL A 196 7.90 14.52 -12.67
N PHE A 197 7.96 13.62 -11.68
CA PHE A 197 9.01 13.62 -10.67
C PHE A 197 10.41 13.38 -11.24
N ILE A 198 10.55 12.83 -12.45
CA ILE A 198 11.84 12.72 -13.14
C ILE A 198 12.56 14.07 -13.20
N TRP A 199 11.84 15.16 -13.43
CA TRP A 199 12.40 16.51 -13.60
C TRP A 199 12.29 17.39 -12.36
N MET A 200 11.56 16.97 -11.33
CA MET A 200 11.35 17.81 -10.14
C MET A 200 12.63 18.09 -9.34
N PRO A 201 13.55 17.13 -9.13
CA PRO A 201 14.81 17.45 -8.42
C PRO A 201 15.62 18.57 -9.11
N GLU A 202 15.60 18.66 -10.44
CA GLU A 202 16.33 19.66 -11.22
C GLU A 202 15.81 21.09 -11.00
N THR A 203 14.59 21.29 -10.50
CA THR A 203 14.01 22.63 -10.32
C THR A 203 14.65 23.44 -9.19
N ARG A 204 15.60 22.88 -8.44
CA ARG A 204 16.28 23.54 -7.32
C ARG A 204 17.04 24.80 -7.74
N GLU A 205 17.65 24.79 -8.92
CA GLU A 205 18.40 25.93 -9.47
C GLU A 205 17.51 27.17 -9.67
N GLY A 206 16.21 26.98 -9.93
CA GLY A 206 15.21 28.04 -9.98
C GLY A 206 14.61 28.43 -8.62
N GLY A 207 15.13 27.89 -7.51
CA GLY A 207 14.60 28.09 -6.15
C GLY A 207 13.35 27.25 -5.81
N GLY A 208 12.99 26.26 -6.65
CA GLY A 208 11.74 25.53 -6.53
C GLY A 208 11.79 24.35 -5.56
N LEU A 209 11.48 24.57 -4.28
CA LEU A 209 11.20 23.49 -3.30
C LEU A 209 9.76 22.97 -3.40
N ALA A 210 8.83 23.84 -3.80
CA ALA A 210 7.39 23.53 -3.84
C ALA A 210 7.01 22.47 -4.88
N GLY A 211 7.72 22.40 -6.01
CA GLY A 211 7.45 21.45 -7.09
C GLY A 211 7.57 19.99 -6.66
N PRO A 212 8.75 19.54 -6.20
CA PRO A 212 8.94 18.20 -5.66
C PRO A 212 7.92 17.85 -4.57
N TYR A 213 7.66 18.78 -3.65
CA TYR A 213 6.74 18.56 -2.53
C TYR A 213 5.30 18.36 -3.00
N LEU A 214 4.84 19.16 -3.96
CA LEU A 214 3.51 19.03 -4.54
C LEU A 214 3.34 17.68 -5.25
N VAL A 215 4.32 17.27 -6.06
CA VAL A 215 4.25 16.00 -6.79
C VAL A 215 4.27 14.81 -5.83
N LEU A 216 5.11 14.85 -4.79
CA LEU A 216 5.15 13.83 -3.75
C LEU A 216 3.86 13.82 -2.91
N ALA A 217 3.28 14.97 -2.60
CA ALA A 217 2.00 15.07 -1.89
C ALA A 217 0.88 14.39 -2.69
N VAL A 218 0.78 14.67 -3.99
CA VAL A 218 -0.22 14.06 -4.88
C VAL A 218 0.05 12.56 -5.06
N LEU A 219 1.32 12.16 -5.22
CA LEU A 219 1.72 10.76 -5.30
C LEU A 219 1.31 9.99 -4.05
N GLY A 220 1.54 10.56 -2.87
CA GLY A 220 1.15 10.00 -1.58
C GLY A 220 -0.35 9.85 -1.46
N ALA A 221 -1.11 10.92 -1.74
CA ALA A 221 -2.57 10.92 -1.72
C ALA A 221 -3.15 9.85 -2.65
N ALA A 222 -2.63 9.73 -3.88
CA ALA A 222 -3.06 8.72 -4.82
C ALA A 222 -2.72 7.31 -4.33
N SER A 223 -1.49 7.08 -3.86
CA SER A 223 -1.02 5.75 -3.45
C SER A 223 -1.78 5.21 -2.24
N PHE A 224 -1.95 6.02 -1.19
CA PHE A 224 -2.62 5.57 0.03
C PHE A 224 -4.14 5.44 -0.13
N SER A 225 -4.74 6.28 -0.97
CA SER A 225 -6.18 6.15 -1.28
C SER A 225 -6.48 4.93 -2.14
N LEU A 226 -5.54 4.55 -3.02
CA LEU A 226 -5.65 3.38 -3.90
C LEU A 226 -5.43 2.06 -3.14
N MET A 227 -4.61 2.08 -2.11
CA MET A 227 -4.18 0.90 -1.34
C MET A 227 -5.36 0.06 -0.80
N PRO A 228 -6.27 0.58 0.04
CA PRO A 228 -7.38 -0.21 0.59
C PRO A 228 -8.37 -0.65 -0.50
N VAL A 229 -8.61 0.20 -1.50
CA VAL A 229 -9.49 -0.10 -2.64
C VAL A 229 -9.00 -1.30 -3.42
N THR A 230 -7.70 -1.36 -3.68
CA THR A 230 -7.11 -2.42 -4.50
C THR A 230 -7.07 -3.74 -3.76
N VAL A 231 -6.76 -3.72 -2.45
CA VAL A 231 -6.77 -4.93 -1.62
C VAL A 231 -8.19 -5.51 -1.52
N GLU A 232 -9.22 -4.68 -1.30
CA GLU A 232 -10.61 -5.13 -1.27
C GLU A 232 -11.07 -5.66 -2.63
N LEU A 233 -10.72 -4.97 -3.73
CA LEU A 233 -11.05 -5.47 -5.08
C LEU A 233 -10.37 -6.80 -5.39
N LEU A 234 -9.13 -6.99 -4.93
CA LEU A 234 -8.41 -8.24 -5.08
C LEU A 234 -9.13 -9.37 -4.34
N VAL A 235 -9.57 -9.13 -3.10
CA VAL A 235 -10.37 -10.08 -2.30
C VAL A 235 -11.71 -10.38 -2.96
N GLU A 236 -12.38 -9.39 -3.56
CA GLU A 236 -13.63 -9.59 -4.31
C GLU A 236 -13.45 -10.50 -5.53
N PHE A 237 -12.33 -10.35 -6.26
CA PHE A 237 -12.04 -11.14 -7.45
C PHE A 237 -11.58 -12.56 -7.12
N THR A 238 -10.97 -12.77 -5.95
CA THR A 238 -10.47 -14.07 -5.53
C THR A 238 -11.47 -14.86 -4.68
N HIS A 239 -12.64 -14.30 -4.35
CA HIS A 239 -13.70 -15.03 -3.65
C HIS A 239 -14.05 -16.36 -4.36
N PRO A 240 -14.10 -17.51 -3.65
CA PRO A 240 -14.24 -17.70 -2.19
C PRO A 240 -12.93 -17.94 -1.40
N ILE A 241 -11.78 -17.52 -1.93
CA ILE A 241 -10.48 -17.68 -1.25
C ILE A 241 -10.41 -16.79 0.01
N SER A 242 -9.69 -17.25 1.04
CA SER A 242 -9.49 -16.44 2.25
C SER A 242 -8.90 -15.07 1.90
N PRO A 243 -9.48 -13.96 2.41
CA PRO A 243 -8.95 -12.61 2.22
C PRO A 243 -7.48 -12.49 2.66
N GLU A 244 -7.10 -13.20 3.72
CA GLU A 244 -5.73 -13.21 4.27
C GLU A 244 -4.72 -13.74 3.27
N VAL A 245 -5.02 -14.86 2.59
CA VAL A 245 -4.10 -15.47 1.62
C VAL A 245 -3.86 -14.49 0.48
N THR A 246 -4.95 -13.89 0.00
CA THR A 246 -4.92 -12.92 -1.10
C THR A 246 -4.13 -11.65 -0.74
N SER A 247 -4.43 -11.04 0.41
CA SER A 247 -3.77 -9.80 0.85
C SER A 247 -2.30 -10.04 1.20
N THR A 248 -1.98 -11.14 1.90
CA THR A 248 -0.61 -11.50 2.25
C THR A 248 0.24 -11.74 1.01
N LEU A 249 -0.31 -12.44 0.01
CA LEU A 249 0.39 -12.67 -1.25
C LEU A 249 0.67 -11.35 -1.97
N ALA A 250 -0.33 -10.47 -2.07
CA ALA A 250 -0.20 -9.15 -2.70
C ALA A 250 0.88 -8.29 -2.04
N TRP A 251 0.87 -8.19 -0.71
CA TRP A 251 1.89 -7.48 0.04
C TRP A 251 3.27 -8.11 -0.10
N SER A 252 3.36 -9.44 -0.07
CA SER A 252 4.63 -10.15 -0.26
C SER A 252 5.23 -9.86 -1.63
N GLY A 253 4.41 -9.87 -2.69
CA GLY A 253 4.83 -9.46 -4.04
C GLY A 253 5.36 -8.02 -4.05
N GLY A 254 4.64 -7.08 -3.44
CA GLY A 254 5.06 -5.70 -3.32
C GLY A 254 6.37 -5.50 -2.54
N GLN A 255 6.58 -6.23 -1.45
CA GLN A 255 7.81 -6.15 -0.65
C GLN A 255 9.02 -6.72 -1.40
N VAL A 256 8.86 -7.88 -2.05
CA VAL A 256 9.92 -8.51 -2.86
C VAL A 256 10.32 -7.57 -4.01
N LEU A 257 9.34 -7.06 -4.76
CA LEU A 257 9.63 -6.11 -5.84
C LEU A 257 10.22 -4.81 -5.31
N GLY A 258 9.77 -4.31 -4.16
CA GLY A 258 10.36 -3.13 -3.51
C GLY A 258 11.84 -3.31 -3.22
N ALA A 259 12.23 -4.45 -2.64
CA ALA A 259 13.63 -4.78 -2.41
C ALA A 259 14.42 -4.84 -3.73
N CYS A 260 13.89 -5.51 -4.75
CA CYS A 260 14.52 -5.56 -6.08
C CYS A 260 14.67 -4.16 -6.69
N PHE A 261 13.64 -3.33 -6.65
CA PHE A 261 13.66 -1.99 -7.24
C PHE A 261 14.59 -1.03 -6.50
N ILE A 262 14.75 -1.16 -5.19
CA ILE A 262 15.76 -0.42 -4.43
C ILE A 262 17.16 -0.78 -4.92
N ILE A 263 17.47 -2.08 -5.04
CA ILE A 263 18.79 -2.55 -5.51
C ILE A 263 19.05 -2.10 -6.95
N ILE A 264 18.06 -2.25 -7.84
CA ILE A 264 18.16 -1.80 -9.23
C ILE A 264 18.35 -0.28 -9.31
N SER A 265 17.60 0.48 -8.50
CA SER A 265 17.71 1.95 -8.48
C SER A 265 19.08 2.41 -7.99
N ASP A 266 19.65 1.75 -6.99
CA ASP A 266 21.01 2.03 -6.51
C ASP A 266 22.06 1.70 -7.58
N ALA A 267 21.93 0.56 -8.26
CA ALA A 267 22.80 0.19 -9.38
C ALA A 267 22.70 1.17 -10.58
N LEU A 268 21.57 1.87 -10.74
CA LEU A 268 21.36 2.88 -11.78
C LEU A 268 21.86 4.28 -11.40
N LYS A 269 22.37 4.46 -10.17
CA LYS A 269 22.94 5.73 -9.71
C LYS A 269 24.12 6.14 -10.59
N ALA A 270 24.17 7.43 -10.94
CA ALA A 270 25.26 7.97 -11.75
C ALA A 270 26.59 7.93 -10.99
N GLY A 271 27.69 7.84 -11.73
CA GLY A 271 29.03 7.96 -11.17
C GLY A 271 29.42 9.41 -10.83
N PRO A 272 30.69 9.63 -10.46
CA PRO A 272 31.24 10.97 -10.19
C PRO A 272 31.16 11.92 -11.39
N ASP A 273 31.21 11.38 -12.61
CA ASP A 273 31.14 12.15 -13.86
C ASP A 273 29.69 12.53 -14.25
N GLY A 274 28.71 12.19 -13.42
CA GLY A 274 27.32 12.59 -13.64
C GLY A 274 27.10 14.09 -13.46
N SER A 275 26.03 14.63 -14.07
CA SER A 275 25.60 16.02 -13.87
C SER A 275 24.17 16.06 -13.29
N PRO A 276 23.99 16.35 -11.99
CA PRO A 276 25.02 16.48 -10.96
C PRO A 276 25.65 15.12 -10.58
N PRO A 277 26.85 15.08 -9.96
CA PRO A 277 27.50 13.83 -9.57
C PRO A 277 26.59 12.99 -8.68
N PHE A 278 26.60 11.66 -8.85
CA PHE A 278 25.82 10.74 -8.02
C PHE A 278 24.29 10.88 -8.11
N ASN A 279 23.76 11.57 -9.12
CA ASN A 279 22.31 11.68 -9.33
C ASN A 279 21.65 10.32 -9.62
N MET A 280 20.35 10.23 -9.34
CA MET A 280 19.54 9.03 -9.59
C MET A 280 18.60 9.18 -10.79
N LYS A 281 18.93 10.01 -11.79
CA LYS A 281 18.04 10.29 -12.94
C LYS A 281 17.64 9.02 -13.70
N ARG A 282 18.58 8.11 -13.93
CA ARG A 282 18.32 6.82 -14.61
C ARG A 282 17.36 5.95 -13.80
N ALA A 283 17.50 5.95 -12.47
CA ALA A 283 16.57 5.25 -11.58
C ALA A 283 15.17 5.87 -11.67
N LEU A 284 15.03 7.19 -11.64
CA LEU A 284 13.73 7.86 -11.80
C LEU A 284 13.06 7.53 -13.14
N ILE A 285 13.81 7.52 -14.23
CA ILE A 285 13.30 7.12 -15.55
C ILE A 285 12.85 5.65 -15.53
N PHE A 286 13.67 4.76 -14.96
CA PHE A 286 13.32 3.34 -14.81
C PHE A 286 12.01 3.14 -14.04
N GLN A 287 11.84 3.84 -12.91
CA GLN A 287 10.61 3.79 -12.12
C GLN A 287 9.41 4.30 -12.92
N ALA A 288 9.52 5.48 -13.55
CA ALA A 288 8.43 6.07 -14.31
C ALA A 288 7.98 5.20 -15.48
N VAL A 289 8.91 4.65 -16.26
CA VAL A 289 8.59 3.76 -17.39
C VAL A 289 7.83 2.53 -16.91
N LEU A 290 8.33 1.85 -15.87
CA LEU A 290 7.68 0.64 -15.38
C LEU A 290 6.35 0.90 -14.70
N VAL A 291 6.19 2.01 -13.97
CA VAL A 291 4.89 2.41 -13.40
C VAL A 291 3.89 2.72 -14.51
N LEU A 292 4.29 3.44 -15.57
CA LEU A 292 3.43 3.73 -16.72
C LEU A 292 2.98 2.45 -17.44
N VAL A 293 3.88 1.48 -17.62
CA VAL A 293 3.53 0.17 -18.19
C VAL A 293 2.60 -0.60 -17.25
N ALA A 294 2.88 -0.60 -15.95
CA ALA A 294 2.05 -1.26 -14.93
C ALA A 294 0.67 -0.59 -14.76
N ALA A 295 0.48 0.65 -15.21
CA ALA A 295 -0.81 1.32 -15.24
C ALA A 295 -1.76 0.79 -16.32
N ILE A 296 -1.25 0.14 -17.37
CA ILE A 296 -2.06 -0.31 -18.51
C ILE A 296 -3.07 -1.41 -18.10
N PRO A 297 -2.66 -2.51 -17.42
CA PRO A 297 -3.61 -3.57 -17.07
C PRO A 297 -4.80 -3.10 -16.22
N PRO A 298 -4.61 -2.26 -15.16
CA PRO A 298 -5.72 -1.69 -14.41
C PRO A 298 -6.67 -0.83 -15.25
N LEU A 299 -6.15 -0.07 -16.22
CA LEU A 299 -6.98 0.75 -17.10
C LEU A 299 -7.83 -0.10 -18.05
N CYS A 300 -7.30 -1.25 -18.47
CA CYS A 300 -8.02 -2.23 -19.27
C CYS A 300 -9.08 -3.03 -18.48
N LEU A 301 -9.18 -2.87 -17.15
CA LEU A 301 -10.23 -3.53 -16.36
C LEU A 301 -11.63 -3.15 -16.89
N GLY A 302 -12.37 -4.18 -17.29
CA GLY A 302 -13.75 -4.09 -17.80
C GLY A 302 -13.86 -3.74 -19.28
N SER A 303 -12.72 -3.64 -19.94
CA SER A 303 -12.65 -3.54 -21.40
C SER A 303 -12.70 -4.94 -22.03
N PHE A 304 -12.87 -5.01 -23.35
CA PHE A 304 -12.88 -6.26 -24.12
C PHE A 304 -14.00 -7.26 -23.75
N GLY A 305 -15.20 -6.77 -23.43
CA GLY A 305 -16.37 -7.62 -23.20
C GLY A 305 -16.35 -8.42 -21.88
N ARG A 306 -15.41 -8.12 -20.97
CA ARG A 306 -15.29 -8.81 -19.65
C ARG A 306 -16.00 -8.08 -18.51
N GLN A 307 -16.98 -7.22 -18.80
CA GLN A 307 -17.73 -6.48 -17.77
C GLN A 307 -18.41 -7.43 -16.77
N ASP A 308 -18.90 -8.58 -17.23
CA ASP A 308 -19.56 -9.58 -16.39
C ASP A 308 -18.63 -10.24 -15.37
N LYS A 309 -17.32 -10.24 -15.63
CA LYS A 309 -16.32 -10.86 -14.75
C LYS A 309 -15.85 -9.95 -13.61
N ILE A 310 -16.28 -8.69 -13.62
CA ILE A 310 -15.92 -7.65 -12.63
C ILE A 310 -17.01 -7.45 -11.57
N ARG A 311 -18.04 -8.31 -11.58
CA ARG A 311 -19.07 -8.29 -10.55
C ARG A 311 -18.43 -8.52 -9.18
N LEU A 312 -18.80 -7.69 -8.20
CA LEU A 312 -18.42 -7.82 -6.80
C LEU A 312 -19.11 -9.08 -6.24
N ARG A 313 -18.49 -10.24 -6.44
CA ARG A 313 -19.09 -11.55 -6.18
C ARG A 313 -19.47 -11.70 -4.71
N ARG A 314 -18.67 -11.13 -3.82
CA ARG A 314 -18.85 -11.23 -2.39
C ARG A 314 -19.92 -10.26 -1.88
N VAL A 315 -19.95 -9.03 -2.40
CA VAL A 315 -21.08 -8.10 -2.14
C VAL A 315 -22.40 -8.71 -2.62
N ALA A 316 -22.43 -9.30 -3.81
CA ALA A 316 -23.61 -9.93 -4.36
C ALA A 316 -24.08 -11.12 -3.51
N SER A 317 -23.17 -11.99 -3.05
CA SER A 317 -23.52 -13.11 -2.17
C SER A 317 -24.07 -12.65 -0.82
N ASP A 318 -23.48 -11.60 -0.23
CA ASP A 318 -23.97 -11.06 1.05
C ASP A 318 -25.36 -10.41 0.91
N GLN A 319 -25.64 -9.76 -0.23
CA GLN A 319 -26.94 -9.14 -0.49
C GLN A 319 -28.04 -10.21 -0.69
N VAL A 320 -27.75 -11.27 -1.44
CA VAL A 320 -28.65 -12.43 -1.60
C VAL A 320 -28.93 -13.10 -0.25
N ALA A 321 -27.91 -13.27 0.59
CA ALA A 321 -28.08 -13.87 1.92
C ALA A 321 -28.90 -12.98 2.87
N MET A 322 -28.73 -11.65 2.81
CA MET A 322 -29.56 -10.71 3.57
C MET A 322 -31.01 -10.73 3.10
N GLU A 323 -31.27 -10.78 1.79
CA GLU A 323 -32.61 -10.88 1.22
C GLU A 323 -33.30 -12.20 1.62
N ALA A 324 -32.56 -13.32 1.61
CA ALA A 324 -33.07 -14.62 2.07
C ALA A 324 -33.44 -14.61 3.56
N ARG A 325 -32.62 -13.98 4.42
CA ARG A 325 -32.94 -13.82 5.85
C ARG A 325 -34.10 -12.85 6.09
N ALA A 326 -34.24 -11.80 5.29
CA ALA A 326 -35.37 -10.87 5.37
C ALA A 326 -36.70 -11.54 4.95
N GLY A 327 -36.68 -12.39 3.92
CA GLY A 327 -37.86 -13.14 3.47
C GLY A 327 -38.31 -14.24 4.45
N GLN A 328 -37.40 -14.80 5.24
CA GLN A 328 -37.73 -15.78 6.29
C GLN A 328 -38.33 -15.16 7.56
N GLY A 329 -38.18 -13.84 7.76
CA GLY A 329 -38.78 -13.12 8.90
C GLY A 329 -40.22 -12.64 8.67
N THR A 330 -40.77 -12.85 7.48
CA THR A 330 -42.13 -12.43 7.07
C THR A 330 -43.10 -13.59 6.84
N ALA A 331 -42.72 -14.81 7.21
CA ALA A 331 -43.53 -16.03 7.08
C ALA A 331 -43.96 -16.57 8.45
#